data_AF-A0A537GCN0-F1
#
_entry.id   AF-A0A537GCN0-F1
#
_cell.length_a   1.000
_cell.length_b   1.000
_cell.length_c   1.000
_cell.angle_alpha   90.00
_cell.angle_beta   90.00
_cell.angle_gamma   90.00
#
_symmetry.space_group_name_H-M   'P 1'
#
loop_
_entity.id
_entity.type
_entity.pdbx_description
1 polymer ?
#
loop_
_entity_poly.entity_id
_entity_poly.type
_entity_poly.pdbx_seq_one_letter_code
_entity_poly.pdbx_strand_id
1 'polypeptide(L)'
;MVTPWKETARASIRDLLSDPVLRTMLERSSLTKAQFETFLLDQMGSEMAEKRLNRYEMGLLRRDRGGITHGSFNRTLKQGRTNVSESIHTMLLLGYCGLLESPGLAPFVEASDRLRSQMEELRKATGSDKALFEKTVKQMLEDLEQAYHALMGWDRDV
;
A
#
# COMPACT_ATOMS: atom_id res chain seq x y z
N MET A 1 2.79 27.79 14.49
CA MET A 1 1.64 27.82 13.56
C MET A 1 1.83 26.71 12.54
N VAL A 2 1.05 25.62 12.59
CA VAL A 2 1.10 24.56 11.58
C VAL A 2 0.42 25.10 10.33
N THR A 3 1.12 25.10 9.20
CA THR A 3 0.60 25.62 7.94
C THR A 3 -0.55 24.71 7.46
N PRO A 4 -1.69 25.22 6.97
CA PRO A 4 -2.89 24.42 6.67
C PRO A 4 -2.62 23.17 5.83
N TRP A 5 -1.81 23.30 4.78
CA TRP A 5 -1.44 22.19 3.88
C TRP A 5 -0.72 21.02 4.58
N LYS A 6 0.02 21.28 5.67
CA LYS A 6 0.74 20.21 6.40
C LYS A 6 -0.22 19.32 7.14
N GLU A 7 -1.27 19.90 7.72
CA GLU A 7 -2.26 19.12 8.48
C GLU A 7 -3.14 18.33 7.53
N THR A 8 -3.60 18.93 6.42
CA THR A 8 -4.35 18.22 5.37
C THR A 8 -3.57 17.02 4.85
N ALA A 9 -2.33 17.22 4.41
CA ALA A 9 -1.52 16.12 3.87
C ALA A 9 -1.24 15.03 4.92
N ARG A 10 -0.96 15.42 6.18
CA ARG A 10 -0.73 14.46 7.28
C ARG A 10 -2.00 13.69 7.66
N ALA A 11 -3.17 14.32 7.62
CA ALA A 11 -4.44 13.64 7.84
C ALA A 11 -4.67 12.59 6.75
N SER A 12 -4.55 12.98 5.48
CA SER A 12 -4.71 12.05 4.35
C SER A 12 -3.72 10.87 4.40
N ILE A 13 -2.46 11.10 4.78
CA ILE A 13 -1.46 10.03 4.94
C ILE A 13 -1.84 9.11 6.10
N ARG A 14 -2.28 9.68 7.23
CA ARG A 14 -2.66 8.93 8.42
C ARG A 14 -3.86 8.04 8.16
N ASP A 15 -4.87 8.58 7.49
CA ASP A 15 -6.09 7.85 7.13
C ASP A 15 -5.73 6.68 6.20
N LEU A 16 -4.94 6.94 5.16
CA LEU A 16 -4.47 5.89 4.24
C LEU A 16 -3.62 4.83 4.95
N LEU A 17 -2.69 5.21 5.82
CA LEU A 17 -1.87 4.27 6.58
C LEU A 17 -2.60 3.57 7.74
N SER A 18 -3.84 3.98 8.04
CA SER A 18 -4.73 3.33 9.00
C SER A 18 -5.70 2.34 8.35
N ASP A 19 -5.77 2.32 7.02
CA ASP A 19 -6.56 1.35 6.25
C ASP A 19 -6.08 -0.08 6.60
N PRO A 20 -6.97 -0.96 7.13
CA PRO A 20 -6.61 -2.31 7.53
C PRO A 20 -6.08 -3.16 6.38
N VAL A 21 -6.66 -3.02 5.18
CA VAL A 21 -6.22 -3.76 3.99
C VAL A 21 -4.81 -3.35 3.63
N LEU A 22 -4.56 -2.03 3.57
CA LEU A 22 -3.24 -1.51 3.29
C LEU A 22 -2.20 -2.00 4.30
N ARG A 23 -2.55 -1.99 5.59
CA ARG A 23 -1.65 -2.45 6.65
C ARG A 23 -1.28 -3.92 6.45
N THR A 24 -2.25 -4.79 6.20
CA THR A 24 -1.99 -6.22 5.98
C THR A 24 -1.16 -6.46 4.71
N MET A 25 -1.46 -5.76 3.62
CA MET A 25 -0.64 -5.85 2.40
C MET A 25 0.80 -5.41 2.63
N LEU A 26 0.99 -4.33 3.40
CA LEU A 26 2.31 -3.79 3.69
C LEU A 26 3.15 -4.75 4.56
N GLU A 27 2.53 -5.47 5.50
CA GLU A 27 3.20 -6.45 6.39
C GLU A 27 3.89 -7.59 5.62
N ARG A 28 3.41 -7.91 4.41
CA ARG A 28 3.97 -8.97 3.55
C ARG A 28 4.69 -8.45 2.30
N SER A 29 4.76 -7.13 2.13
CA SER A 29 5.38 -6.52 0.96
C SER A 29 6.90 -6.42 1.10
N SER A 30 7.59 -6.14 0.00
CA SER A 30 9.01 -5.76 0.00
C SER A 30 9.26 -4.37 0.61
N LEU A 31 8.22 -3.61 1.00
CA LEU A 31 8.33 -2.25 1.50
C LEU A 31 8.12 -2.18 3.01
N THR A 32 9.01 -1.48 3.69
CA THR A 32 8.76 -1.03 5.07
C THR A 32 7.70 0.08 5.07
N LYS A 33 6.98 0.24 6.20
CA LYS A 33 6.03 1.34 6.38
C LYS A 33 6.65 2.72 6.12
N ALA A 34 7.94 2.89 6.42
CA ALA A 34 8.67 4.11 6.12
C ALA A 34 8.92 4.28 4.61
N GLN A 35 9.37 3.24 3.91
CA GLN A 35 9.58 3.32 2.47
C GLN A 35 8.29 3.61 1.72
N PHE A 36 7.19 2.94 2.10
CA PHE A 36 5.88 3.16 1.52
C PHE A 36 5.35 4.59 1.77
N GLU A 37 5.40 5.10 3.00
CA GLU A 37 4.99 6.48 3.32
C GLU A 37 5.80 7.52 2.52
N THR A 38 7.12 7.31 2.39
CA THR A 38 7.98 8.21 1.61
C THR A 38 7.69 8.14 0.11
N PHE A 39 7.41 6.94 -0.42
CA PHE A 39 7.02 6.76 -1.81
C PHE A 39 5.68 7.42 -2.11
N LEU A 40 4.67 7.25 -1.24
CA LEU A 40 3.37 7.91 -1.36
C LEU A 40 3.52 9.43 -1.39
N LEU A 41 4.32 10.00 -0.49
CA LEU A 41 4.61 11.43 -0.46
C LEU A 41 5.29 11.94 -1.73
N ASP A 42 6.19 11.15 -2.31
CA ASP A 42 6.84 11.46 -3.57
C ASP A 42 5.87 11.46 -4.76
N GLN A 43 4.92 10.53 -4.79
CA GLN A 43 3.96 10.38 -5.89
C GLN A 43 2.75 11.30 -5.76
N MET A 44 2.18 11.43 -4.57
CA MET A 44 0.87 12.07 -4.32
C MET A 44 0.94 13.21 -3.33
N GLY A 45 2.09 13.44 -2.67
CA GLY A 45 2.17 14.44 -1.59
C GLY A 45 1.82 15.86 -2.01
N SER A 46 2.08 16.23 -3.27
CA SER A 46 1.68 17.55 -3.79
C SER A 46 0.17 17.68 -3.99
N GLU A 47 -0.49 16.60 -4.41
CA GLU A 47 -1.95 16.56 -4.53
C GLU A 47 -2.61 16.61 -3.15
N MET A 48 -2.13 15.78 -2.21
CA MET A 48 -2.61 15.74 -0.82
C MET A 48 -2.41 17.07 -0.07
N ALA A 49 -1.41 17.86 -0.47
CA ALA A 49 -1.13 19.17 0.12
C ALA A 49 -1.76 20.33 -0.66
N GLU A 50 -2.47 20.05 -1.77
CA GLU A 50 -3.02 21.05 -2.70
C GLU A 50 -1.99 22.10 -3.13
N LYS A 51 -0.71 21.71 -3.17
CA LYS A 51 0.40 22.56 -3.58
C LYS A 51 1.60 21.74 -4.03
N ARG A 52 2.43 22.32 -4.87
CA ARG A 52 3.71 21.70 -5.24
C ARG A 52 4.63 21.62 -4.01
N LEU A 53 5.01 20.40 -3.63
CA LEU A 53 5.98 20.15 -2.57
C LEU A 53 7.37 19.89 -3.13
N ASN A 54 8.38 20.47 -2.50
CA ASN A 54 9.76 20.01 -2.70
C ASN A 54 10.12 18.86 -1.74
N ARG A 55 11.29 18.25 -1.95
CA ARG A 55 11.78 17.11 -1.14
C ARG A 55 11.93 17.44 0.35
N TYR A 56 12.34 18.65 0.67
CA TYR A 56 12.45 19.10 2.06
C TYR A 56 11.06 19.19 2.70
N GLU A 57 10.10 19.78 2.02
CA GLU A 57 8.71 19.88 2.47
C GLU A 57 8.04 18.52 2.64
N MET A 58 8.27 17.57 1.72
CA MET A 58 7.83 16.18 1.87
C MET A 58 8.46 15.52 3.11
N GLY A 59 9.74 15.79 3.37
CA GLY A 59 10.43 15.37 4.60
C GLY A 59 9.77 15.90 5.87
N LEU A 60 9.21 17.11 5.84
CA LEU A 60 8.48 17.68 6.99
C LEU A 60 7.14 16.99 7.26
N LEU A 61 6.54 16.31 6.28
CA LEU A 61 5.26 15.62 6.43
C LEU A 61 5.38 14.26 7.13
N ARG A 62 6.57 13.66 7.10
CA ARG A 62 6.87 12.35 7.69
C ARG A 62 6.65 12.32 9.21
N ARG A 63 6.06 11.21 9.65
CA ARG A 63 5.53 10.73 10.96
C ARG A 63 5.80 11.45 12.31
N ASP A 64 6.63 12.48 12.41
CA ASP A 64 6.92 13.15 13.69
C ASP A 64 6.67 14.67 13.57
N ARG A 65 6.33 15.36 14.66
CA ARG A 65 6.14 16.83 14.64
C ARG A 65 7.36 17.58 14.04
N GLY A 66 8.55 16.98 14.13
CA GLY A 66 9.81 17.51 13.59
C GLY A 66 10.15 17.13 12.15
N GLY A 67 9.42 16.20 11.52
CA GLY A 67 9.77 15.68 10.18
C GLY A 67 11.10 14.93 10.15
N ILE A 68 11.60 14.63 8.96
CA ILE A 68 12.91 14.02 8.75
C ILE A 68 13.81 14.92 7.89
N THR A 69 15.13 14.69 7.99
CA THR A 69 16.10 15.42 7.17
C THR A 69 15.95 15.07 5.68
N HIS A 70 16.33 16.00 4.81
CA HIS A 70 16.34 15.81 3.36
C HIS A 70 17.16 14.57 2.93
N GLY A 71 18.32 14.36 3.56
CA GLY A 71 19.15 13.18 3.30
C GLY A 71 18.49 11.87 3.74
N SER A 72 17.80 11.86 4.90
CA SER A 72 17.03 10.70 5.35
C SER A 72 15.88 10.39 4.38
N PHE A 73 15.14 11.41 3.96
CA PHE A 73 14.05 11.29 2.99
C PHE A 73 14.54 10.67 1.68
N ASN A 74 15.63 11.20 1.10
CA ASN A 74 16.15 10.72 -0.17
C ASN A 74 16.68 9.28 -0.08
N ARG A 75 17.32 8.89 1.03
CA ARG A 75 17.76 7.50 1.23
C ARG A 75 16.57 6.55 1.32
N THR A 76 15.57 6.88 2.11
CA THR A 76 14.34 6.06 2.22
C THR A 76 13.59 5.98 0.90
N LEU A 77 13.51 7.09 0.15
CA LEU A 77 12.88 7.10 -1.18
C LEU A 77 13.63 6.21 -2.17
N LYS A 78 14.97 6.29 -2.18
CA LYS A 78 15.80 5.44 -3.04
C LYS A 78 15.58 3.96 -2.73
N GLN A 79 15.56 3.58 -1.46
CA GLN A 79 15.30 2.20 -1.05
C GLN A 79 13.89 1.75 -1.47
N GLY A 80 12.86 2.56 -1.20
CA GLY A 80 11.48 2.24 -1.60
C GLY A 80 11.34 2.07 -3.12
N ARG A 81 11.95 2.96 -3.91
CA ARG A 81 11.95 2.86 -5.38
C ARG A 81 12.68 1.62 -5.89
N THR A 82 13.78 1.23 -5.23
CA THR A 82 14.53 0.02 -5.59
C THR A 82 13.64 -1.22 -5.40
N ASN A 83 13.03 -1.35 -4.21
CA ASN A 83 12.16 -2.48 -3.90
C ASN A 83 10.92 -2.53 -4.82
N VAL A 84 10.28 -1.38 -5.10
CA VAL A 84 9.18 -1.31 -6.07
C VAL A 84 9.64 -1.75 -7.47
N SER A 85 10.80 -1.26 -7.92
CA SER A 85 11.33 -1.61 -9.24
C SER A 85 11.61 -3.10 -9.35
N GLU A 86 12.24 -3.71 -8.35
CA GLU A 86 12.52 -5.16 -8.30
C GLU A 86 11.24 -5.99 -8.27
N SER A 87 10.24 -5.59 -7.48
CA SER A 87 8.92 -6.24 -7.45
C SER A 87 8.21 -6.16 -8.81
N ILE A 88 8.26 -5.01 -9.50
CA ILE A 88 7.70 -4.87 -10.85
C ILE A 88 8.42 -5.79 -11.84
N HIS A 89 9.76 -5.81 -11.84
CA HIS A 89 10.51 -6.71 -12.71
C HIS A 89 10.21 -8.18 -12.43
N THR A 90 9.95 -8.54 -11.17
CA THR A 90 9.54 -9.89 -10.79
C THR A 90 8.17 -10.23 -11.37
N MET A 91 7.18 -9.34 -11.24
CA MET A 91 5.86 -9.53 -11.85
C MET A 91 5.96 -9.65 -13.38
N LEU A 92 6.76 -8.80 -14.03
CA LEU A 92 6.98 -8.85 -15.47
C LEU A 92 7.63 -10.16 -15.90
N LEU A 93 8.64 -10.64 -15.16
CA LEU A 93 9.30 -11.92 -15.43
C LEU A 93 8.32 -13.09 -15.31
N LEU A 94 7.52 -13.14 -14.24
CA LEU A 94 6.52 -14.17 -14.04
C LEU A 94 5.45 -14.15 -15.14
N GLY A 95 4.99 -12.96 -15.53
CA GLY A 95 4.03 -12.79 -16.62
C GLY A 95 4.60 -13.19 -17.97
N TYR A 96 5.84 -12.79 -18.27
CA TYR A 96 6.53 -13.16 -19.52
C TYR A 96 6.71 -14.67 -19.66
N CYS A 97 6.97 -15.38 -18.56
CA CYS A 97 7.07 -16.84 -18.54
C CYS A 97 5.72 -17.57 -18.49
N GLY A 98 4.58 -16.86 -18.48
CA GLY A 98 3.24 -17.46 -18.35
C GLY A 98 2.94 -18.03 -16.96
N LEU A 99 3.75 -17.75 -15.94
CA LEU A 99 3.59 -18.32 -14.60
C LEU A 99 2.42 -17.71 -13.83
N LEU A 100 2.04 -16.47 -14.13
CA LEU A 100 0.89 -15.80 -13.51
C LEU A 100 -0.45 -16.52 -13.80
N GLU A 101 -0.52 -17.26 -14.90
CA GLU A 101 -1.70 -18.05 -15.31
C GLU A 101 -1.68 -19.47 -14.73
N SER A 102 -0.60 -19.87 -14.06
CA SER A 102 -0.51 -21.20 -13.45
C SER A 102 -1.54 -21.36 -12.34
N PRO A 103 -2.08 -22.58 -12.10
CA PRO A 103 -3.04 -22.82 -11.03
C PRO A 103 -2.58 -22.39 -9.62
N GLY A 104 -1.26 -22.28 -9.40
CA GLY A 104 -0.71 -21.81 -8.14
C GLY A 104 -0.70 -20.29 -7.96
N LEU A 105 -0.60 -19.51 -9.05
CA LEU A 105 -0.50 -18.05 -9.00
C LEU A 105 -1.76 -17.31 -9.49
N ALA A 106 -2.58 -17.95 -10.34
CA ALA A 106 -3.83 -17.39 -10.83
C ALA A 106 -4.76 -16.88 -9.71
N PRO A 107 -4.92 -17.57 -8.56
CA PRO A 107 -5.75 -17.07 -7.46
C PRO A 107 -5.30 -15.73 -6.89
N PHE A 108 -3.99 -15.42 -6.90
CA PHE A 108 -3.48 -14.14 -6.40
C PHE A 108 -3.76 -13.00 -7.37
N VAL A 109 -3.65 -13.27 -8.66
CA VAL A 109 -3.98 -12.29 -9.70
C VAL A 109 -5.46 -11.96 -9.63
N GLU A 110 -6.32 -12.98 -9.56
CA GLU A 110 -7.77 -12.79 -9.40
C GLU A 110 -8.13 -12.08 -8.09
N ALA A 111 -7.51 -12.45 -6.97
CA ALA A 111 -7.72 -11.79 -5.68
C ALA A 111 -7.32 -10.30 -5.75
N SER A 112 -6.23 -9.96 -6.45
CA SER A 112 -5.80 -8.57 -6.61
C SER A 112 -6.83 -7.71 -7.37
N ASP A 113 -7.42 -8.25 -8.43
CA ASP A 113 -8.46 -7.55 -9.20
C ASP A 113 -9.77 -7.41 -8.40
N ARG A 114 -10.16 -8.47 -7.67
CA ARG A 114 -11.32 -8.44 -6.77
C ARG A 114 -11.17 -7.40 -5.67
N LEU A 115 -10.01 -7.35 -5.01
CA LEU A 115 -9.70 -6.36 -3.98
C LEU A 115 -9.93 -4.94 -4.48
N ARG A 116 -9.39 -4.60 -5.65
CA ARG A 116 -9.54 -3.25 -6.22
C ARG A 116 -11.01 -2.92 -6.49
N SER A 117 -11.73 -3.80 -7.18
CA SER A 117 -13.12 -3.57 -7.59
C SER A 117 -14.05 -3.44 -6.38
N GLN A 118 -13.95 -4.38 -5.44
CA GLN A 118 -14.80 -4.41 -4.26
C GLN A 118 -14.50 -3.23 -3.33
N MET A 119 -13.24 -2.80 -3.18
CA MET A 119 -12.91 -1.61 -2.39
C MET A 119 -13.44 -0.31 -3.00
N GLU A 120 -13.44 -0.17 -4.33
CA GLU A 120 -14.05 0.98 -5.00
C GLU A 120 -15.57 1.00 -4.85
N GLU A 121 -16.22 -0.15 -4.97
CA GLU A 121 -17.67 -0.29 -4.77
C GLU A 121 -18.06 -0.03 -3.32
N LEU A 122 -17.32 -0.58 -2.36
CA LEU A 122 -17.53 -0.33 -0.94
C LEU A 122 -17.36 1.15 -0.60
N ARG A 123 -16.29 1.82 -1.06
CA ARG A 123 -16.08 3.26 -0.82
C ARG A 123 -17.21 4.13 -1.38
N LYS A 124 -17.86 3.69 -2.48
CA LYS A 124 -19.04 4.38 -3.06
C LYS A 124 -20.34 4.07 -2.30
N ALA A 125 -20.50 2.85 -1.81
CA ALA A 125 -21.72 2.39 -1.13
C ALA A 125 -21.78 2.73 0.37
N THR A 126 -20.64 2.80 1.05
CA THR A 126 -20.56 2.92 2.52
C THR A 126 -20.44 4.35 3.03
N GLY A 127 -21.27 5.24 2.50
CA GLY A 127 -21.61 6.46 3.23
C GLY A 127 -22.36 6.20 4.56
N SER A 128 -22.79 4.96 4.86
CA SER A 128 -23.72 4.72 5.99
C SER A 128 -23.58 3.42 6.81
N ASP A 129 -22.78 2.41 6.44
CA ASP A 129 -22.66 1.17 7.24
C ASP A 129 -21.22 0.66 7.40
N LYS A 130 -20.61 1.09 8.51
CA LYS A 130 -19.23 0.75 8.91
C LYS A 130 -19.06 -0.73 9.27
N ALA A 131 -20.11 -1.39 9.79
CA ALA A 131 -20.03 -2.78 10.22
C ALA A 131 -19.95 -3.74 9.02
N LEU A 132 -20.70 -3.44 7.95
CA LEU A 132 -20.60 -4.18 6.69
C LEU A 132 -19.20 -4.04 6.07
N PHE A 133 -18.63 -2.83 6.08
CA PHE A 133 -17.28 -2.57 5.60
C PHE A 133 -16.24 -3.43 6.32
N GLU A 134 -16.25 -3.41 7.66
CA GLU A 134 -15.31 -4.18 8.47
C GLU A 134 -15.43 -5.69 8.22
N LYS A 135 -16.66 -6.20 8.08
CA LYS A 135 -16.90 -7.62 7.79
C LYS A 135 -16.36 -8.01 6.41
N THR A 136 -16.63 -7.22 5.38
CA THR A 136 -16.15 -7.54 4.02
C THR A 136 -14.64 -7.46 3.93
N VAL A 137 -14.02 -6.42 4.49
CA VAL A 137 -12.56 -6.30 4.58
C VAL A 137 -11.96 -7.51 5.28
N LYS A 138 -12.54 -7.94 6.40
CA LYS A 138 -12.06 -9.12 7.13
C LYS A 138 -12.09 -10.38 6.27
N GLN A 139 -13.21 -10.65 5.58
CA GLN A 139 -13.32 -11.83 4.72
C GLN A 139 -12.28 -11.80 3.59
N MET A 140 -12.07 -10.64 2.96
CA MET A 140 -11.07 -10.51 1.89
C MET A 140 -9.65 -10.78 2.39
N LEU A 141 -9.32 -10.32 3.60
CA LEU A 141 -8.01 -10.59 4.21
C LEU A 141 -7.83 -12.08 4.52
N GLU A 142 -8.88 -12.77 4.97
CA GLU A 142 -8.86 -14.22 5.17
C GLU A 142 -8.67 -14.98 3.85
N ASP A 143 -9.35 -14.57 2.78
CA ASP A 143 -9.22 -15.20 1.46
C ASP A 143 -7.79 -15.05 0.90
N LEU A 144 -7.17 -13.87 1.08
CA LEU A 144 -5.76 -13.63 0.71
C LEU A 144 -4.79 -14.49 1.52
N GLU A 145 -5.06 -14.67 2.82
CA GLU A 145 -4.24 -15.49 3.70
C GLU A 145 -4.27 -16.95 3.27
N GLN A 146 -5.45 -17.46 2.94
CA GLN A 146 -5.63 -18.83 2.44
C GLN A 146 -4.92 -19.03 1.10
N ALA A 147 -5.07 -18.09 0.17
CA ALA A 147 -4.34 -18.14 -1.10
C ALA A 147 -2.82 -18.20 -0.86
N TYR A 148 -2.31 -17.35 0.04
CA TYR A 148 -0.89 -17.35 0.44
C TYR A 148 -0.42 -18.71 0.97
N HIS A 149 -1.16 -19.31 1.90
CA HIS A 149 -0.82 -20.63 2.44
C HIS A 149 -0.79 -21.71 1.35
N ALA A 150 -1.74 -21.67 0.42
CA ALA A 150 -1.80 -22.60 -0.71
C ALA A 150 -0.58 -22.47 -1.64
N LEU A 151 -0.10 -21.25 -1.90
CA LEU A 151 1.12 -21.00 -2.70
C LEU A 151 2.38 -21.51 -2.01
N MET A 152 2.49 -21.26 -0.71
CA MET A 152 3.65 -21.69 0.08
C MET A 152 3.66 -23.19 0.35
N GLY A 153 2.61 -23.91 -0.04
CA GLY A 153 2.50 -25.36 0.11
C GLY A 153 2.36 -25.81 1.56
N TRP A 154 1.92 -24.94 2.47
CA TRP A 154 1.78 -25.29 3.89
C TRP A 154 0.77 -26.41 4.16
N ASP A 155 -0.14 -26.67 3.21
CA ASP A 155 -1.08 -27.81 3.24
C ASP A 155 -0.58 -29.06 2.52
N ARG A 156 0.62 -29.06 1.92
CA ARG A 156 1.18 -30.25 1.23
C ARG A 156 1.95 -31.19 2.16
N ASP A 157 2.27 -30.73 3.37
CA ASP A 157 3.11 -31.44 4.34
C ASP A 157 2.35 -31.89 5.61
N VAL A 158 1.00 -31.95 5.57
CA VAL A 158 0.14 -32.50 6.65
C VAL A 158 -0.58 -33.76 6.17
#